data_AF-A0A2M7FV10-F1
#
_entry.id   AF-A0A2M7FV10-F1
#
_cell.length_a   1.000
_cell.length_b   1.000
_cell.length_c   1.000
_cell.angle_alpha   90.00
_cell.angle_beta   90.00
_cell.angle_gamma   90.00
#
_symmetry.space_group_name_H-M   'P 1'
#
loop_
_entity.id
_entity.type
_entity.pdbx_description
1 polymer ?
#
loop_
_entity_poly.entity_id
_entity_poly.type
_entity_poly.pdbx_seq_one_letter_code
_entity_poly.pdbx_strand_id
1 'polypeptide(L)' 'MTTRFILINTSSAGNVGAVARAMKTMGFDDLVLVAPRWPNVLRREETIQRASGATDVLKNARIVDTLDDALDGMT' A
#
# COMPACT_ATOMS: atom_id res chain seq x y z
N MET A 1 -16.78 4.73 -8.96
CA MET A 1 -16.56 3.75 -7.87
C MET A 1 -15.09 3.81 -7.49
N THR A 2 -14.78 4.00 -6.21
CA THR A 2 -13.42 3.95 -5.67
C THR A 2 -13.08 2.52 -5.29
N THR A 3 -11.92 2.01 -5.70
CA THR A 3 -11.45 0.66 -5.34
C THR A 3 -10.27 0.80 -4.39
N ARG A 4 -10.41 0.30 -3.17
CA ARG A 4 -9.35 0.29 -2.15
C ARG A 4 -8.63 -1.04 -2.12
N PHE A 5 -7.30 -0.99 -2.16
CA PHE A 5 -6.46 -2.18 -2.01
C PHE A 5 -5.95 -2.24 -0.58
N ILE A 6 -6.32 -3.29 0.15
CA ILE A 6 -5.93 -3.49 1.55
C ILE A 6 -4.96 -4.66 1.64
N LEU A 7 -3.71 -4.40 2.06
CA LEU A 7 -2.72 -5.44 2.31
C LEU A 7 -2.57 -5.66 3.81
N ILE A 8 -2.86 -6.88 4.27
CA ILE A 8 -2.87 -7.22 5.70
C ILE A 8 -1.59 -7.97 6.05
N ASN A 9 -0.90 -7.54 7.11
CA ASN A 9 0.28 -8.19 7.66
C ASN A 9 1.40 -8.44 6.63
N THR A 10 1.61 -7.48 5.71
CA THR A 10 2.60 -7.64 4.63
C THR A 10 3.99 -7.90 5.20
N SER A 11 4.58 -9.04 4.82
CA SER A 11 5.84 -9.56 5.38
C SER A 11 7.08 -9.20 4.57
N SER A 12 6.93 -8.80 3.30
CA SER A 12 8.00 -8.40 2.38
C SER A 12 7.78 -6.98 1.90
N ALA A 13 8.78 -6.13 2.10
CA ALA A 13 8.74 -4.73 1.70
C ALA A 13 8.63 -4.58 0.17
N GLY A 14 9.33 -5.44 -0.58
CA GLY A 14 9.26 -5.46 -2.04
C GLY A 14 7.86 -5.73 -2.60
N ASN A 15 7.02 -6.51 -1.90
CA ASN A 15 5.64 -6.77 -2.32
C ASN A 15 4.77 -5.50 -2.24
N VAL A 16 5.00 -4.63 -1.26
CA VAL A 16 4.29 -3.34 -1.16
C VAL A 16 4.59 -2.49 -2.40
N GLY A 17 5.86 -2.44 -2.82
CA GLY A 17 6.26 -1.73 -4.03
C GLY A 17 5.67 -2.36 -5.29
N ALA A 18 5.71 -3.68 -5.42
CA ALA A 18 5.14 -4.38 -6.57
C ALA A 18 3.62 -4.17 -6.71
N VAL A 19 2.88 -4.17 -5.60
CA VAL A 19 1.45 -3.85 -5.58
C VAL A 19 1.21 -2.40 -5.99
N ALA A 20 1.95 -1.44 -5.43
CA ALA A 20 1.84 -0.03 -5.82
C ALA A 20 2.06 0.17 -7.33
N ARG A 21 3.04 -0.52 -7.92
CA ARG A 21 3.28 -0.52 -9.36
C ARG A 21 2.07 -1.05 -10.13
N ALA A 22 1.55 -2.21 -9.74
CA ALA A 22 0.39 -2.83 -10.39
C ALA A 22 -0.84 -1.92 -10.33
N MET A 23 -1.12 -1.34 -9.16
CA MET A 23 -2.22 -0.39 -8.96
C MET A 23 -2.11 0.79 -9.92
N LYS A 24 -0.93 1.45 -9.96
CA LYS A 24 -0.73 2.61 -10.84
C LYS A 24 -0.92 2.28 -12.31
N THR A 25 -0.38 1.15 -12.77
CA THR A 25 -0.57 0.68 -14.17
C THR A 25 -2.04 0.48 -14.51
N MET A 26 -2.87 0.10 -13.53
CA MET A 26 -4.30 -0.14 -13.71
C MET A 26 -5.17 1.09 -13.38
N GLY A 27 -4.57 2.25 -13.05
CA GLY A 27 -5.29 3.48 -12.74
C GLY A 27 -5.88 3.55 -11.32
N PHE A 28 -5.34 2.80 -10.38
CA PHE A 28 -5.72 2.83 -8.96
C PHE A 28 -4.66 3.52 -8.09
N ASP A 29 -5.10 4.15 -7.00
CA ASP A 29 -4.26 4.93 -6.09
C ASP A 29 -4.57 4.77 -4.59
N ASP A 30 -5.71 4.21 -4.19
CA ASP A 30 -6.08 3.99 -2.78
C ASP A 30 -5.49 2.69 -2.22
N LEU A 31 -4.32 2.80 -1.58
CA LEU A 31 -3.60 1.72 -0.91
C LEU A 31 -3.65 1.87 0.62
N VAL A 32 -4.04 0.82 1.32
CA VAL A 32 -3.98 0.74 2.78
C VAL A 32 -3.20 -0.50 3.22
N LEU A 33 -2.32 -0.32 4.20
CA LEU A 33 -1.52 -1.38 4.83
C LEU A 33 -2.03 -1.58 6.26
N VAL A 34 -2.49 -2.79 6.59
CA VAL A 34 -2.87 -3.15 7.96
C VAL A 34 -1.71 -3.87 8.62
N ALA A 35 -1.20 -3.31 9.72
CA ALA A 35 -0.13 -3.89 10.53
C ALA A 35 1.04 -4.51 9.71
N PRO A 36 1.65 -3.77 8.76
CA PRO A 36 2.76 -4.31 7.99
C PRO A 36 3.94 -4.63 8.92
N ARG A 37 4.78 -5.62 8.54
CA ARG A 37 5.91 -6.08 9.37
C ARG A 37 6.86 -4.96 9.81
N TRP A 38 6.98 -3.90 9.02
CA TRP A 38 7.78 -2.72 9.36
C TRP A 38 6.93 -1.46 9.34
N PRO A 39 6.93 -0.66 10.42
CA PRO A 39 6.23 0.63 10.44
C PRO A 39 6.72 1.62 9.37
N ASN A 40 7.98 1.50 8.96
CA ASN A 40 8.59 2.34 7.91
C ASN A 40 8.57 1.69 6.51
N VAL A 41 7.76 0.66 6.26
CA VAL A 41 7.78 -0.12 5.00
C VAL A 41 7.67 0.73 3.74
N LEU A 42 6.88 1.81 3.77
CA LEU A 42 6.69 2.74 2.63
C LEU A 42 7.95 3.53 2.25
N ARG A 43 8.93 3.62 3.16
CA ARG A 43 10.18 4.39 2.98
C ARG A 43 11.40 3.49 2.81
N ARG A 44 11.23 2.16 2.82
CA ARG A 44 12.33 1.22 2.62
C ARG A 44 12.77 1.25 1.17
N GLU A 45 14.08 1.18 0.96
CA GLU A 45 14.71 1.20 -0.36
C GLU A 45 14.11 0.13 -1.30
N GLU A 46 13.94 -1.10 -0.81
CA GLU A 46 13.33 -2.20 -1.58
C GLU A 46 11.91 -1.88 -2.07
N THR A 47 11.07 -1.27 -1.22
CA THR A 47 9.71 -0.85 -1.56
C THR A 47 9.74 0.19 -2.68
N ILE A 48 10.61 1.20 -2.54
CA ILE A 48 10.74 2.30 -3.50
C ILE A 48 11.24 1.77 -4.86
N GLN A 49 12.26 0.91 -4.84
CA GLN A 49 12.81 0.29 -6.06
C GLN A 49 11.76 -0.58 -6.77
N ARG A 50 10.98 -1.37 -6.03
CA ARG A 50 9.93 -2.22 -6.61
C ARG A 50 8.72 -1.44 -7.12
N ALA A 51 8.44 -0.25 -6.57
CA ALA A 51 7.35 0.60 -7.02
C ALA A 51 7.54 1.17 -8.43
N SER A 52 8.78 1.23 -8.95
CA SER A 52 9.05 1.54 -10.37
C SER A 52 8.27 2.75 -10.90
N GLY A 53 8.33 3.88 -10.20
CA GLY A 53 7.63 5.13 -10.56
C GLY A 53 6.23 5.29 -9.96
N ALA A 54 5.71 4.31 -9.22
CA ALA A 54 4.48 4.41 -8.45
C ALA A 54 4.68 4.97 -7.02
N THR A 55 5.58 5.95 -6.89
CA THR A 55 5.90 6.56 -5.58
C THR A 55 4.78 7.46 -5.05
N ASP A 56 3.93 7.97 -5.92
CA ASP A 56 2.66 8.65 -5.60
C ASP A 56 1.69 7.72 -4.87
N VAL A 57 1.51 6.48 -5.33
CA VAL A 57 0.67 5.48 -4.63
C VAL A 57 1.24 5.21 -3.22
N LEU A 58 2.56 5.07 -3.09
CA LEU A 58 3.20 4.89 -1.79
C LEU A 58 3.08 6.12 -0.87
N LYS A 59 3.11 7.34 -1.43
CA LYS A 59 2.95 8.60 -0.67
C LYS A 59 1.53 8.78 -0.15
N ASN A 60 0.54 8.35 -0.92
CA ASN A 60 -0.88 8.43 -0.54
C ASN A 60 -1.32 7.24 0.33
N ALA A 61 -0.50 6.18 0.42
CA ALA A 61 -0.83 4.99 1.17
C ALA A 61 -0.95 5.27 2.67
N ARG A 62 -1.97 4.68 3.30
CA ARG A 62 -2.18 4.75 4.75
C ARG A 62 -1.69 3.47 5.42
N ILE A 63 -1.14 3.60 6.63
CA ILE A 63 -0.86 2.47 7.52
C ILE A 63 -1.83 2.57 8.69
N VAL A 64 -2.51 1.46 8.99
CA VAL A 64 -3.46 1.36 10.11
C VAL A 64 -3.19 0.08 10.91
N ASP A 65 -3.74 -0.01 12.11
CA ASP A 65 -3.48 -1.13 13.02
C ASP A 65 -4.44 -2.30 12.78
N THR A 66 -5.69 -2.02 12.41
CA THR A 66 -6.74 -3.05 12.26
C THR A 66 -7.37 -3.06 10.87
N LEU A 67 -8.06 -4.17 10.55
CA LEU A 67 -8.84 -4.25 9.32
C LEU A 67 -10.03 -3.28 9.34
N ASP A 68 -10.66 -3.07 10.50
CA ASP A 68 -11.79 -2.16 10.64
C ASP A 68 -11.38 -0.73 10.28
N ASP A 69 -10.21 -0.26 10.72
CA ASP A 69 -9.66 1.05 10.33
C ASP A 69 -9.41 1.17 8.82
N ALA A 70 -9.05 0.07 8.16
CA ALA A 70 -8.84 0.06 6.71
C ALA A 70 -10.16 0.08 5.93
N LEU A 71 -11.24 -0.47 6.50
CA LEU A 71 -12.58 -0.51 5.93
C LEU A 71 -13.40 0.76 6.22
N ASP A 72 -12.94 1.62 7.11
CA ASP A 72 -13.64 2.87 7.43
C ASP A 72 -13.99 3.69 6.18
N GLY A 73 -15.25 4.14 6.14
CA GLY A 73 -15.86 4.86 5.02
C GLY A 73 -16.18 4.04 3.76
N MET A 74 -16.05 2.71 3.78
CA MET A 74 -16.53 1.85 2.68
C MET A 74 -18.01 1.47 2.87
N THR A 75 -18.77 1.38 1.77
CA THR A 75 -20.20 1.04 1.73
C THR A 75 -20.45 -0.20 0.88
#